data_AF-A0A2M6YCX5-F1
#
_entry.id   AF-A0A2M6YCX5-F1
#
_cell.length_a   1.000
_cell.length_b   1.000
_cell.length_c   1.000
_cell.angle_alpha   90.00
_cell.angle_beta   90.00
_cell.angle_gamma   90.00
#
_symmetry.space_group_name_H-M   'P 1'
#
loop_
_entity.id
_entity.type
_entity.pdbx_description
1 polymer ?
#
loop_
_entity_poly.entity_id
_entity_poly.type
_entity_poly.pdbx_seq_one_letter_code
_entity_poly.pdbx_strand_id
1 'polypeptide(L)'
;MKEYLHRPREKRLKEIIVGQSLVALLILVISSCLVFWGMGYKFNWQTMKIIHTGIVYMTFAPDNVEVAVSGQKPSEVKSVFEAQFLPGYYDVKISKDGYYSWQQHIKVIADQVGWYKNIVLFKTKPEISVISDQNIISSIDSPYDILVKNPEGDLSFNQHEIWLGDDLVTRLSNQISSVIWYPGSEYLAYQQADEIRIIEKNGSNDVLLVKLSSSDKTNFLFSWDGSVLLYRDGAVYKRAVIR
;
A
#
# COMPACT_ATOMS: atom_id res chain seq x y z
N MET A 1 -57.24 34.32 -43.51
CA MET A 1 -57.65 33.68 -42.25
C MET A 1 -57.42 32.18 -42.42
N LYS A 2 -56.32 31.60 -41.91
CA LYS A 2 -56.01 30.18 -42.11
C LYS A 2 -56.76 29.35 -41.06
N GLU A 3 -57.64 28.50 -41.56
CA GLU A 3 -58.51 27.59 -40.81
C GLU A 3 -57.66 26.50 -40.15
N TYR A 4 -57.59 26.50 -38.82
CA TYR A 4 -56.95 25.42 -38.06
C TYR A 4 -57.89 24.22 -38.06
N LEU A 5 -57.77 23.37 -39.09
CA LEU A 5 -58.43 22.06 -39.15
C LEU A 5 -58.06 21.23 -37.91
N HIS A 6 -59.01 21.10 -36.99
CA HIS A 6 -58.92 20.23 -35.83
C HIS A 6 -58.90 18.77 -36.31
N ARG A 7 -57.70 18.21 -36.54
CA ARG A 7 -57.56 16.76 -36.82
C ARG A 7 -58.11 15.96 -35.61
N PRO A 8 -59.03 14.99 -35.83
CA PRO A 8 -59.61 14.20 -34.75
C PRO A 8 -58.55 13.38 -34.02
N ARG A 9 -58.69 13.24 -32.68
CA ARG A 9 -57.72 12.59 -31.78
C ARG A 9 -57.30 11.17 -32.24
N GLU A 10 -58.20 10.41 -32.84
CA GLU A 10 -57.93 9.05 -33.35
C GLU A 10 -56.84 8.99 -34.42
N LYS A 11 -56.68 10.05 -35.24
CA LYS A 11 -55.64 10.11 -36.28
C LYS A 11 -54.24 10.43 -35.72
N ARG A 12 -54.16 10.99 -34.50
CA ARG A 12 -52.88 11.30 -33.83
C ARG A 12 -52.43 10.23 -32.83
N LEU A 13 -53.28 9.25 -32.52
CA LEU A 13 -52.97 8.20 -31.54
C LEU A 13 -51.72 7.39 -31.93
N LYS A 14 -51.58 7.07 -33.23
CA LYS A 14 -50.39 6.39 -33.76
C LYS A 14 -49.12 7.23 -33.58
N GLU A 15 -49.20 8.53 -33.86
CA GLU A 15 -48.09 9.48 -33.69
C GLU A 15 -47.68 9.59 -32.21
N ILE A 16 -48.66 9.59 -31.29
CA ILE A 16 -48.42 9.62 -29.84
C ILE A 16 -47.77 8.33 -29.35
N ILE A 17 -48.28 7.16 -29.77
CA ILE A 17 -47.72 5.85 -29.37
C ILE A 17 -46.30 5.69 -29.89
N VAL A 18 -46.03 6.08 -31.14
CA VAL A 18 -44.68 6.06 -31.71
C VAL A 18 -43.75 7.00 -30.92
N GLY A 19 -44.22 8.22 -30.60
CA GLY A 19 -43.46 9.16 -29.78
C GLY A 19 -43.15 8.63 -28.38
N GLN A 20 -44.14 8.07 -27.69
CA GLN A 20 -43.96 7.47 -26.35
C GLN A 20 -43.03 6.26 -26.39
N SER A 21 -43.12 5.43 -27.43
CA SER A 21 -42.23 4.28 -27.61
C SER A 21 -40.79 4.71 -27.85
N LEU A 22 -40.57 5.78 -28.63
CA LEU A 22 -39.25 6.36 -28.85
C LEU A 22 -38.63 6.90 -27.54
N VAL A 23 -39.43 7.63 -26.76
CA VAL A 23 -39.00 8.16 -25.46
C VAL A 23 -38.68 7.02 -24.49
N ALA A 24 -39.52 5.99 -24.42
CA ALA A 24 -39.27 4.82 -23.58
C ALA A 24 -37.96 4.10 -23.99
N LEU A 25 -37.73 3.94 -25.29
CA LEU A 25 -36.48 3.35 -25.81
C LEU A 25 -35.25 4.19 -25.43
N LEU A 26 -35.33 5.52 -25.56
CA LEU A 26 -34.26 6.44 -25.18
C LEU A 26 -33.93 6.32 -23.68
N ILE A 27 -34.95 6.27 -22.83
CA ILE A 27 -34.77 6.09 -21.38
C ILE A 27 -34.07 4.75 -21.08
N LEU A 28 -34.47 3.66 -21.74
CA LEU A 28 -33.83 2.35 -21.57
C LEU A 28 -32.36 2.36 -21.98
N VAL A 29 -32.02 3.00 -23.10
CA VAL A 29 -30.63 3.10 -23.58
C VAL A 29 -29.80 3.94 -22.61
N ILE A 30 -30.28 5.13 -22.21
CA ILE A 30 -29.56 6.01 -21.29
C ILE A 30 -29.37 5.34 -19.92
N SER A 31 -30.43 4.71 -19.39
CA SER A 31 -30.37 3.96 -18.14
C SER A 31 -29.33 2.84 -18.22
N SER A 32 -29.32 2.05 -19.30
CA SER A 32 -28.33 1.00 -19.52
C SER A 32 -26.91 1.57 -19.57
N CYS A 33 -26.68 2.65 -20.33
CA CYS A 33 -25.39 3.33 -20.40
C CYS A 33 -24.91 3.84 -19.02
N LEU A 34 -25.82 4.39 -18.21
CA LEU A 34 -25.50 4.84 -16.85
C LEU A 34 -25.13 3.67 -15.93
N VAL A 35 -25.83 2.53 -16.05
CA VAL A 35 -25.49 1.31 -15.31
C VAL A 35 -24.11 0.80 -15.71
N PHE A 36 -23.83 0.68 -17.02
CA PHE A 36 -22.51 0.27 -17.49
C PHE A 36 -21.41 1.24 -17.02
N TRP A 37 -21.67 2.55 -17.05
CA TRP A 37 -20.73 3.54 -16.54
C TRP A 37 -20.47 3.39 -15.03
N GLY A 38 -21.53 3.18 -14.23
CA GLY A 38 -21.42 2.92 -12.80
C GLY A 38 -20.71 1.59 -12.46
N MET A 39 -20.80 0.59 -13.34
CA MET A 39 -20.06 -0.67 -13.24
C MET A 39 -18.59 -0.56 -13.66
N GLY A 40 -18.10 0.63 -14.04
CA GLY A 40 -16.69 0.84 -14.40
C GLY A 40 -16.35 0.54 -15.86
N TYR A 41 -17.34 0.38 -16.74
CA TYR A 41 -17.12 0.19 -18.17
C TYR A 41 -16.66 1.52 -18.80
N LYS A 42 -15.48 1.50 -19.42
CA LYS A 42 -14.94 2.61 -20.19
C LYS A 42 -14.72 2.19 -21.63
N PHE A 43 -15.14 3.04 -22.56
CA PHE A 43 -14.91 2.80 -23.98
C PHE A 43 -13.57 3.41 -24.40
N ASN A 44 -12.63 2.57 -24.82
CA ASN A 44 -11.37 3.04 -25.38
C ASN A 44 -11.54 3.27 -26.89
N TRP A 45 -11.66 4.55 -27.27
CA TRP A 45 -11.84 4.98 -28.66
C TRP A 45 -10.68 4.65 -29.59
N GLN A 46 -9.46 4.43 -29.06
CA GLN A 46 -8.29 4.09 -29.87
C GLN A 46 -8.30 2.61 -30.28
N THR A 47 -8.75 1.73 -29.37
CA THR A 47 -8.75 0.28 -29.60
C THR A 47 -10.12 -0.26 -29.99
N MET A 48 -11.17 0.58 -29.95
CA MET A 48 -12.57 0.19 -30.12
C MET A 48 -13.00 -0.95 -29.18
N LYS A 49 -12.40 -0.98 -27.98
CA LYS A 49 -12.68 -1.98 -26.95
C LYS A 49 -13.31 -1.34 -25.73
N ILE A 50 -14.26 -2.07 -25.17
CA ILE A 50 -14.75 -1.84 -23.83
C ILE A 50 -13.69 -2.38 -22.86
N ILE A 51 -13.20 -1.51 -21.98
CA ILE A 51 -12.25 -1.85 -20.93
C ILE A 51 -12.88 -1.60 -19.57
N HIS A 52 -12.63 -2.50 -18.63
CA HIS A 52 -13.11 -2.41 -17.27
C HIS A 52 -12.00 -1.85 -16.38
N THR A 53 -12.36 -1.08 -15.37
CA THR A 53 -11.40 -0.59 -14.39
C THR A 53 -11.00 -1.69 -13.41
N GLY A 54 -9.80 -1.55 -12.84
CA GLY A 54 -9.42 -2.23 -11.61
C GLY A 54 -9.51 -1.27 -10.43
N ILE A 55 -9.65 -1.80 -9.22
CA ILE A 55 -9.63 -1.01 -7.98
C ILE A 55 -8.26 -1.19 -7.33
N VAL A 56 -7.64 -0.10 -6.91
CA VAL A 56 -6.46 -0.14 -6.05
C VAL A 56 -6.89 0.24 -4.64
N TYR A 57 -6.64 -0.65 -3.68
CA TYR A 57 -6.95 -0.44 -2.29
C TYR A 57 -5.66 -0.51 -1.47
N MET A 58 -5.34 0.58 -0.77
CA MET A 58 -4.12 0.69 0.03
C MET A 58 -4.43 1.12 1.45
N THR A 59 -3.84 0.44 2.43
CA THR A 59 -3.83 0.87 3.83
C THR A 59 -2.42 1.20 4.27
N PHE A 60 -2.27 2.33 4.94
CA PHE A 60 -0.97 2.82 5.37
C PHE A 60 -1.03 3.42 6.76
N ALA A 61 0.13 3.51 7.38
CA ALA A 61 0.33 4.22 8.63
C ALA A 61 1.67 4.95 8.57
N PRO A 62 1.77 6.19 9.05
CA PRO A 62 0.76 6.94 9.83
C PRO A 62 -0.38 7.52 8.98
N ASP A 63 -1.41 8.05 9.65
CA ASP A 63 -2.50 8.77 8.99
C ASP A 63 -2.04 10.10 8.36
N ASN A 64 -2.81 10.64 7.42
CA ASN A 64 -2.59 11.89 6.69
C ASN A 64 -1.26 11.88 5.93
N VAL A 65 -1.28 11.20 4.78
CA VAL A 65 -0.15 11.08 3.84
C VAL A 65 -0.54 11.67 2.50
N GLU A 66 0.45 12.04 1.71
CA GLU A 66 0.28 12.35 0.30
C GLU A 66 0.45 11.06 -0.52
N VAL A 67 -0.52 10.74 -1.36
CA VAL A 67 -0.45 9.63 -2.32
C VAL A 67 -0.33 10.21 -3.73
N ALA A 68 0.76 9.88 -4.41
CA ALA A 68 1.00 10.23 -5.80
C ALA A 68 1.00 8.95 -6.65
N VAL A 69 0.15 8.93 -7.68
CA VAL A 69 0.09 7.83 -8.66
C VAL A 69 0.41 8.39 -10.04
N SER A 70 1.24 7.69 -10.80
CA SER A 70 1.68 8.14 -12.13
C SER A 70 0.49 8.52 -13.03
N GLY A 71 0.55 9.74 -13.61
CA GLY A 71 -0.52 10.29 -14.43
C GLY A 71 -1.72 10.87 -13.68
N GLN A 72 -1.71 10.87 -12.33
CA GLN A 72 -2.71 11.53 -11.50
C GLN A 72 -2.10 12.66 -10.66
N LYS A 73 -2.95 13.60 -10.21
CA LYS A 73 -2.51 14.62 -9.26
C LYS A 73 -2.34 13.98 -7.88
N PRO A 74 -1.29 14.35 -7.11
CA PRO A 74 -1.17 13.95 -5.73
C PRO A 74 -2.40 14.35 -4.93
N SER A 75 -2.79 13.51 -3.98
CA SER A 75 -3.89 13.78 -3.06
C SER A 75 -3.49 13.49 -1.63
N GLU A 76 -4.00 14.30 -0.70
CA GLU A 76 -3.90 14.03 0.72
C GLU A 76 -4.95 12.99 1.11
N VAL A 77 -4.51 11.94 1.80
CA VAL A 77 -5.32 10.79 2.15
C VAL A 77 -5.13 10.48 3.63
N LYS A 78 -6.26 10.31 4.34
CA LYS A 78 -6.22 10.12 5.79
C LYS A 78 -5.66 8.76 6.21
N SER A 79 -6.14 7.64 5.67
CA SER A 79 -5.74 6.31 6.17
C SER A 79 -5.89 5.20 5.13
N VAL A 80 -6.93 5.32 4.29
CA VAL A 80 -7.22 4.37 3.22
C VAL A 80 -7.27 5.11 1.90
N PHE A 81 -6.51 4.62 0.92
CA PHE A 81 -6.63 5.06 -0.46
C PHE A 81 -7.39 4.01 -1.27
N GLU A 82 -8.49 4.43 -1.88
CA GLU A 82 -9.30 3.59 -2.77
C GLU A 82 -9.61 4.39 -4.04
N ALA A 83 -9.15 3.89 -5.19
CA ALA A 83 -9.42 4.53 -6.47
C ALA A 83 -9.47 3.52 -7.62
N GLN A 84 -10.23 3.88 -8.64
CA GLN A 84 -10.37 3.09 -9.86
C GLN A 84 -9.37 3.55 -10.93
N PHE A 85 -8.64 2.60 -11.50
CA PHE A 85 -7.65 2.84 -12.53
C PHE A 85 -7.98 2.03 -13.79
N LEU A 86 -7.51 2.51 -14.94
CA LEU A 86 -7.51 1.68 -16.13
C LEU A 86 -6.51 0.52 -15.93
N PRO A 87 -6.70 -0.64 -16.57
CA PRO A 87 -5.72 -1.70 -16.52
C PRO A 87 -4.38 -1.25 -17.08
N GLY A 88 -3.29 -1.55 -16.38
CA GLY A 88 -1.97 -1.05 -16.72
C GLY A 88 -1.00 -1.11 -15.56
N TYR A 89 0.17 -0.50 -15.75
CA TYR A 89 1.20 -0.37 -14.73
C TYR A 89 1.25 1.06 -14.22
N TYR A 90 1.43 1.22 -12.91
CA TYR A 90 1.48 2.51 -12.25
C TYR A 90 2.59 2.53 -11.22
N ASP A 91 3.33 3.63 -11.17
CA ASP A 91 4.22 3.94 -10.05
C ASP A 91 3.41 4.67 -8.99
N VAL A 92 3.44 4.16 -7.78
CA VAL A 92 2.81 4.76 -6.60
C VAL A 92 3.91 5.23 -5.67
N LYS A 93 3.74 6.44 -5.15
CA LYS A 93 4.55 7.00 -4.07
C LYS A 93 3.64 7.48 -2.95
N ILE A 94 3.93 7.06 -1.73
CA ILE A 94 3.27 7.53 -0.52
C ILE A 94 4.32 8.28 0.31
N SER A 95 4.03 9.53 0.64
CA SER A 95 4.97 10.41 1.33
C SER A 95 4.33 11.18 2.47
N LYS A 96 5.13 11.47 3.49
CA LYS A 96 4.75 12.33 4.61
C LYS A 96 5.99 13.01 5.18
N ASP A 97 5.85 14.27 5.58
CA ASP A 97 6.94 15.03 6.18
C ASP A 97 7.48 14.36 7.45
N GLY A 98 8.81 14.21 7.51
CA GLY A 98 9.51 13.54 8.60
C GLY A 98 9.61 12.02 8.46
N TYR A 99 9.00 11.42 7.44
CA TYR A 99 9.03 9.98 7.18
C TYR A 99 9.73 9.66 5.85
N TYR A 100 10.29 8.47 5.75
CA TYR A 100 10.73 7.94 4.46
C TYR A 100 9.52 7.71 3.56
N SER A 101 9.67 8.05 2.28
CA SER A 101 8.62 7.78 1.30
C SER A 101 8.62 6.30 0.92
N TRP A 102 7.42 5.75 0.77
CA TRP A 102 7.20 4.41 0.23
C TRP A 102 6.92 4.48 -1.26
N GLN A 103 7.50 3.57 -2.04
CA GLN A 103 7.31 3.51 -3.49
C GLN A 103 7.11 2.08 -3.96
N GLN A 104 6.19 1.88 -4.91
CA GLN A 104 5.95 0.56 -5.49
C GLN A 104 5.49 0.67 -6.94
N HIS A 105 5.93 -0.28 -7.76
CA HIS A 105 5.44 -0.46 -9.11
C HIS A 105 4.28 -1.48 -9.09
N ILE A 106 3.06 -1.01 -9.35
CA ILE A 106 1.85 -1.82 -9.23
C ILE A 106 1.24 -2.14 -10.58
N LYS A 107 0.65 -3.35 -10.68
CA LYS A 107 -0.14 -3.77 -11.84
C LYS A 107 -1.63 -3.72 -11.49
N VAL A 108 -2.39 -2.96 -12.28
CA VAL A 108 -3.85 -2.90 -12.21
C VAL A 108 -4.43 -3.85 -13.24
N ILE A 109 -5.26 -4.79 -12.78
CA ILE A 109 -5.96 -5.77 -13.62
C ILE A 109 -7.45 -5.42 -13.65
N ALA A 110 -8.06 -5.51 -14.83
CA ALA A 110 -9.49 -5.31 -15.02
C ALA A 110 -10.32 -6.22 -14.11
N ASP A 111 -11.41 -5.69 -13.55
CA ASP A 111 -12.35 -6.43 -12.70
C ASP A 111 -11.73 -7.03 -11.42
N GLN A 112 -10.56 -6.55 -11.01
CA GLN A 112 -9.88 -7.01 -9.80
C GLN A 112 -9.59 -5.86 -8.83
N VAL A 113 -9.54 -6.21 -7.55
CA VAL A 113 -9.05 -5.34 -6.49
C VAL A 113 -7.60 -5.70 -6.19
N GLY A 114 -6.68 -4.77 -6.43
CA GLY A 114 -5.29 -4.86 -5.99
C GLY A 114 -5.19 -4.42 -4.54
N TRP A 115 -4.87 -5.37 -3.65
CA TRP A 115 -4.74 -5.14 -2.21
C TRP A 115 -3.28 -4.86 -1.83
N TYR A 116 -3.01 -3.68 -1.29
CA TYR A 116 -1.72 -3.31 -0.73
C TYR A 116 -1.93 -2.92 0.74
N LYS A 117 -1.81 -3.89 1.63
CA LYS A 117 -2.11 -3.72 3.05
C LYS A 117 -0.83 -3.52 3.86
N ASN A 118 -0.98 -2.94 5.04
CA ASN A 118 0.08 -2.82 6.05
C ASN A 118 1.30 -2.02 5.57
N ILE A 119 1.10 -1.01 4.72
CA ILE A 119 2.18 -0.10 4.32
C ILE A 119 2.58 0.75 5.54
N VAL A 120 3.86 0.78 5.88
CA VAL A 120 4.37 1.56 7.00
C VAL A 120 5.40 2.57 6.50
N LEU A 121 5.17 3.84 6.81
CA LEU A 121 6.21 4.86 6.70
C LEU A 121 6.97 4.96 8.02
N PHE A 122 8.29 4.88 7.95
CA PHE A 122 9.16 5.00 9.11
C PHE A 122 9.72 6.41 9.23
N LYS A 123 9.87 6.90 10.46
CA LYS A 123 10.46 8.21 10.76
C LYS A 123 11.91 8.26 10.29
N THR A 124 12.27 9.36 9.62
CA THR A 124 13.66 9.66 9.23
C THR A 124 14.55 9.99 10.42
N LYS A 125 13.95 10.50 11.50
CA LYS A 125 14.61 10.86 12.75
C LYS A 125 13.78 10.34 13.93
N PRO A 126 14.00 9.09 14.37
CA PRO A 126 13.26 8.56 15.50
C PRO A 126 13.68 9.24 16.81
N GLU A 127 12.74 9.34 17.75
CA GLU A 127 13.01 9.82 19.09
C GLU A 127 13.63 8.70 19.93
N ILE A 128 14.86 8.90 20.40
CA ILE A 128 15.64 7.88 21.12
C ILE A 128 15.71 8.23 22.61
N SER A 129 15.43 7.25 23.46
CA SER A 129 15.57 7.36 24.92
C SER A 129 16.18 6.09 25.52
N VAL A 130 16.82 6.25 26.68
CA VAL A 130 17.43 5.13 27.43
C VAL A 130 16.34 4.37 28.19
N ILE A 131 16.46 3.05 28.23
CA ILE A 131 15.57 2.16 28.95
C ILE A 131 16.24 1.79 30.29
N SER A 132 15.50 1.94 31.38
CA SER A 132 15.91 1.51 32.73
C SER A 132 15.03 0.39 33.29
N ASP A 133 13.94 0.04 32.59
CA ASP A 133 13.00 -1.00 33.02
C ASP A 133 13.58 -2.40 32.79
N GLN A 134 13.76 -3.16 33.86
CA GLN A 134 14.34 -4.51 33.84
C GLN A 134 13.49 -5.53 33.08
N ASN A 135 12.17 -5.37 33.03
CA ASN A 135 11.30 -6.26 32.25
C ASN A 135 11.51 -6.07 30.75
N ILE A 136 11.71 -4.82 30.32
CA ILE A 136 12.01 -4.50 28.92
C ILE A 136 13.44 -4.91 28.56
N ILE A 137 14.40 -4.72 29.47
CA ILE A 137 15.79 -5.15 29.25
C ILE A 137 15.87 -6.67 29.08
N SER A 138 15.21 -7.42 29.95
CA SER A 138 15.21 -8.88 29.88
C SER A 138 14.58 -9.43 28.59
N SER A 139 13.58 -8.74 28.01
CA SER A 139 13.04 -9.13 26.71
C SER A 139 14.01 -8.87 25.55
N ILE A 140 14.84 -7.83 25.62
CA ILE A 140 15.91 -7.55 24.63
C ILE A 140 17.05 -8.56 24.74
N ASP A 141 17.42 -8.97 25.95
CA ASP A 141 18.49 -9.95 26.15
C ASP A 141 18.04 -11.38 25.79
N SER A 142 16.77 -11.69 26.00
CA SER A 142 16.18 -12.98 25.66
C SER A 142 14.89 -12.84 24.84
N PRO A 143 15.04 -12.58 23.52
CA PRO A 143 14.09 -12.81 22.44
C PRO A 143 12.90 -13.72 22.71
N TYR A 144 11.80 -13.35 23.37
CA TYR A 144 10.70 -14.33 23.54
C TYR A 144 9.88 -14.39 22.27
N ASP A 145 10.29 -15.23 21.34
CA ASP A 145 10.02 -14.88 19.96
C ASP A 145 9.23 -15.96 19.22
N ILE A 146 7.91 -15.78 19.31
CA ILE A 146 6.91 -16.43 18.48
C ILE A 146 6.95 -15.82 17.06
N LEU A 147 7.62 -14.66 16.85
CA LEU A 147 7.78 -13.97 15.56
C LEU A 147 9.18 -14.17 14.92
N VAL A 148 10.21 -14.60 15.65
CA VAL A 148 11.52 -15.07 15.12
C VAL A 148 11.50 -16.55 14.78
N LYS A 149 10.49 -17.31 15.24
CA LYS A 149 10.34 -18.74 14.93
C LYS A 149 9.45 -19.06 13.71
N ASN A 150 9.49 -18.22 12.67
CA ASN A 150 8.76 -18.36 11.39
C ASN A 150 7.27 -18.00 11.41
N PRO A 151 6.90 -16.72 11.27
CA PRO A 151 5.65 -16.35 10.65
C PRO A 151 5.76 -16.59 9.13
N GLU A 152 5.19 -17.71 8.65
CA GLU A 152 4.83 -17.96 7.24
C GLU A 152 5.92 -17.88 6.15
N GLY A 153 7.18 -18.17 6.46
CA GLY A 153 8.22 -18.31 5.44
C GLY A 153 9.52 -18.81 6.04
N ASP A 154 10.29 -19.58 5.26
CA ASP A 154 11.63 -20.03 5.62
C ASP A 154 12.59 -18.83 5.55
N LEU A 155 12.49 -17.91 6.52
CA LEU A 155 13.38 -16.76 6.62
C LEU A 155 14.78 -17.28 6.95
N SER A 156 15.68 -17.15 5.99
CA SER A 156 17.07 -17.54 6.15
C SER A 156 17.99 -16.42 5.69
N PHE A 157 19.19 -16.35 6.25
CA PHE A 157 20.17 -15.38 5.84
C PHE A 157 21.58 -15.95 6.00
N ASN A 158 22.49 -15.47 5.17
CA ASN A 158 23.92 -15.72 5.29
C ASN A 158 24.65 -14.39 5.57
N GLN A 159 25.97 -14.36 5.41
CA GLN A 159 26.76 -13.15 5.68
C GLN A 159 26.38 -11.96 4.78
N HIS A 160 25.78 -12.16 3.61
CA HIS A 160 25.56 -11.10 2.62
C HIS A 160 24.16 -11.13 1.98
N GLU A 161 23.33 -12.12 2.28
CA GLU A 161 22.04 -12.31 1.62
C GLU A 161 20.94 -12.66 2.63
N ILE A 162 19.74 -12.16 2.35
CA ILE A 162 18.50 -12.48 3.07
C ILE A 162 17.55 -13.14 2.09
N TRP A 163 16.94 -14.24 2.51
CA TRP A 163 16.09 -15.10 1.71
C TRP A 163 14.76 -15.38 2.42
N LEU A 164 13.70 -15.51 1.63
CA LEU A 164 12.40 -15.98 2.07
C LEU A 164 12.03 -17.21 1.23
N GLY A 165 12.28 -18.41 1.77
CA GLY A 165 12.25 -19.62 0.96
C GLY A 165 13.29 -19.55 -0.16
N ASP A 166 12.84 -19.71 -1.40
CA ASP A 166 13.70 -19.63 -2.59
C ASP A 166 13.87 -18.19 -3.13
N ASP A 167 13.11 -17.23 -2.59
CA ASP A 167 13.12 -15.85 -3.07
C ASP A 167 14.22 -15.04 -2.37
N LEU A 168 15.16 -14.51 -3.16
CA LEU A 168 16.17 -13.57 -2.67
C LEU A 168 15.50 -12.23 -2.35
N VAL A 169 15.52 -11.83 -1.08
CA VAL A 169 15.05 -10.49 -0.66
C VAL A 169 16.07 -9.43 -1.06
N THR A 170 17.32 -9.61 -0.64
CA THR A 170 18.39 -8.65 -0.92
C THR A 170 19.78 -9.27 -0.79
N ARG A 171 20.75 -8.67 -1.49
CA ARG A 171 22.18 -8.94 -1.37
C ARG A 171 22.90 -7.65 -0.99
N LEU A 172 23.70 -7.71 0.06
CA LEU A 172 24.37 -6.57 0.67
C LEU A 172 25.89 -6.76 0.62
N SER A 173 26.61 -5.65 0.46
CA SER A 173 28.08 -5.66 0.47
C SER A 173 28.64 -5.77 1.90
N ASN A 174 27.92 -5.25 2.89
CA ASN A 174 28.28 -5.33 4.30
C ASN A 174 27.76 -6.62 4.92
N GLN A 175 28.46 -7.12 5.94
CA GLN A 175 28.05 -8.33 6.63
C GLN A 175 26.76 -8.12 7.42
N ILE A 176 25.86 -9.10 7.30
CA ILE A 176 24.59 -9.18 8.01
C ILE A 176 24.81 -9.94 9.32
N SER A 177 24.51 -9.30 10.44
CA SER A 177 24.73 -9.89 11.78
C SER A 177 23.46 -10.39 12.46
N SER A 178 22.30 -9.89 12.05
CA SER A 178 21.00 -10.27 12.59
C SER A 178 19.88 -9.91 11.60
N VAL A 179 18.83 -10.73 11.54
CA VAL A 179 17.61 -10.49 10.77
C VAL A 179 16.42 -10.96 11.61
N ILE A 180 15.37 -10.13 11.71
CA ILE A 180 14.11 -10.45 12.38
C ILE A 180 12.92 -9.94 11.56
N TRP A 181 11.76 -10.54 11.79
CA TRP A 181 10.51 -10.02 11.25
C TRP A 181 10.07 -8.74 11.96
N TYR A 182 9.51 -7.81 11.19
CA TYR A 182 8.72 -6.72 11.72
C TYR A 182 7.26 -7.17 11.92
N PRO A 183 6.52 -6.65 12.94
CA PRO A 183 5.13 -7.01 13.18
C PRO A 183 4.24 -6.91 11.93
N GLY A 184 3.54 -8.00 11.61
CA GLY A 184 2.67 -8.11 10.43
C GLY A 184 3.33 -8.71 9.19
N SER A 185 4.61 -9.10 9.24
CA SER A 185 5.31 -9.90 8.23
C SER A 185 5.39 -9.32 6.81
N GLU A 186 5.21 -8.01 6.65
CA GLU A 186 5.46 -7.31 5.38
C GLU A 186 6.89 -6.75 5.28
N TYR A 187 7.57 -6.59 6.42
CA TYR A 187 8.92 -6.04 6.50
C TYR A 187 9.85 -6.96 7.30
N LEU A 188 11.12 -6.88 6.97
CA LEU A 188 12.24 -7.51 7.66
C LEU A 188 13.15 -6.41 8.19
N ALA A 189 13.57 -6.53 9.45
CA ALA A 189 14.60 -5.68 10.00
C ALA A 189 15.90 -6.45 10.08
N TYR A 190 17.01 -5.80 9.73
CA TYR A 190 18.31 -6.42 9.72
C TYR A 190 19.38 -5.46 10.22
N GLN A 191 20.45 -6.03 10.77
CA GLN A 191 21.65 -5.28 11.12
C GLN A 191 22.73 -5.50 10.07
N GLN A 192 23.30 -4.42 9.56
CA GLN A 192 24.54 -4.43 8.79
C GLN A 192 25.49 -3.39 9.37
N ALA A 193 26.76 -3.74 9.57
CA ALA A 193 27.72 -2.86 10.23
C ALA A 193 27.13 -2.19 11.50
N ASP A 194 27.18 -0.86 11.60
CA ASP A 194 26.63 -0.03 12.67
C ASP A 194 25.18 0.44 12.41
N GLU A 195 24.43 -0.20 11.51
CA GLU A 195 23.09 0.22 11.13
C GLU A 195 22.04 -0.86 11.41
N ILE A 196 20.93 -0.48 12.05
CA ILE A 196 19.69 -1.26 12.03
C ILE A 196 18.79 -0.66 10.95
N ARG A 197 18.43 -1.50 9.98
CA ARG A 197 17.67 -1.13 8.79
C ARG A 197 16.40 -1.97 8.70
N ILE A 198 15.46 -1.52 7.90
CA ILE A 198 14.22 -2.23 7.61
C ILE A 198 13.96 -2.19 6.11
N ILE A 199 13.50 -3.31 5.57
CA ILE A 199 13.25 -3.53 4.15
C ILE A 199 11.95 -4.31 4.00
N GLU A 200 11.22 -4.11 2.91
CA GLU A 200 10.08 -4.97 2.60
C GLU A 200 10.52 -6.39 2.24
N LYS A 201 9.64 -7.35 2.45
CA LYS A 201 9.86 -8.76 2.08
C LYS A 201 10.17 -8.96 0.59
N ASN A 202 9.77 -8.03 -0.27
CA ASN A 202 10.05 -8.02 -1.71
C ASN A 202 11.40 -7.37 -2.08
N GLY A 203 12.20 -6.93 -1.10
CA GLY A 203 13.48 -6.26 -1.32
C GLY A 203 13.41 -4.76 -1.62
N SER A 204 12.22 -4.15 -1.60
CA SER A 204 12.03 -2.73 -1.84
C SER A 204 11.98 -1.92 -0.53
N ASN A 205 12.01 -0.59 -0.66
CA ASN A 205 11.84 0.37 0.45
C ASN A 205 12.79 0.13 1.64
N ASP A 206 14.06 -0.13 1.34
CA ASP A 206 15.14 -0.26 2.33
C ASP A 206 15.48 1.09 2.96
N VAL A 207 15.23 1.22 4.26
CA VAL A 207 15.44 2.46 5.02
C VAL A 207 16.19 2.23 6.33
N LEU A 208 16.95 3.23 6.73
CA LEU A 208 17.67 3.24 8.00
C LEU A 208 16.72 3.57 9.15
N LEU A 209 16.65 2.70 10.17
CA LEU A 209 15.93 2.99 11.41
C LEU A 209 16.82 3.75 12.40
N VAL A 210 17.97 3.17 12.76
CA VAL A 210 18.89 3.77 13.74
C VAL A 210 20.34 3.43 13.41
N LYS A 211 21.26 4.32 13.80
CA LYS A 211 22.70 4.05 13.85
C LYS A 211 23.12 3.65 15.27
N LEU A 212 23.97 2.64 15.34
CA LEU A 212 24.59 2.11 16.54
C LEU A 212 25.92 2.79 16.79
N SER A 213 26.44 2.68 18.00
CA SER A 213 27.75 3.22 18.36
C SER A 213 28.91 2.31 17.91
N SER A 214 28.61 1.08 17.48
CA SER A 214 29.57 0.08 17.01
C SER A 214 28.93 -0.87 16.00
N SER A 215 29.76 -1.62 15.26
CA SER A 215 29.31 -2.67 14.33
C SER A 215 29.08 -4.04 14.99
N ASP A 216 29.25 -4.15 16.30
CA ASP A 216 29.07 -5.41 17.00
C ASP A 216 27.62 -5.88 16.89
N LYS A 217 27.42 -7.20 16.78
CA LYS A 217 26.08 -7.78 16.75
C LYS A 217 25.31 -7.34 17.99
N THR A 218 24.10 -6.81 17.78
CA THR A 218 23.20 -6.42 18.86
C THR A 218 21.88 -7.17 18.79
N ASN A 219 21.25 -7.34 19.95
CA ASN A 219 19.87 -7.79 20.03
C ASN A 219 18.95 -6.59 19.87
N PHE A 220 17.90 -6.77 19.08
CA PHE A 220 16.84 -5.80 18.93
C PHE A 220 15.51 -6.51 18.66
N LEU A 221 14.42 -5.85 18.99
CA LEU A 221 13.05 -6.33 18.79
C LEU A 221 12.10 -5.13 18.63
N PHE A 222 10.90 -5.41 18.14
CA PHE A 222 9.85 -4.40 18.02
C PHE A 222 8.82 -4.56 19.13
N SER A 223 8.19 -3.44 19.51
CA SER A 223 6.92 -3.51 20.23
C SER A 223 5.87 -4.24 19.38
N TRP A 224 4.86 -4.83 20.02
CA TRP A 224 3.83 -5.62 19.35
C TRP A 224 3.05 -4.84 18.26
N ASP A 225 2.93 -3.52 18.42
CA ASP A 225 2.29 -2.59 17.48
C ASP A 225 3.25 -2.07 16.39
N GLY A 226 4.54 -2.42 16.48
CA GLY A 226 5.61 -1.99 15.59
C GLY A 226 5.97 -0.50 15.68
N SER A 227 5.46 0.24 16.68
CA SER A 227 5.73 1.68 16.81
C SER A 227 7.12 1.99 17.39
N VAL A 228 7.71 1.04 18.11
CA VAL A 228 8.97 1.20 18.84
C VAL A 228 9.95 0.09 18.49
N LEU A 229 11.18 0.49 18.20
CA LEU A 229 12.35 -0.39 18.14
C LEU A 229 13.05 -0.37 19.51
N LEU A 230 13.25 -1.54 20.10
CA LEU A 230 13.97 -1.76 21.34
C LEU A 230 15.29 -2.45 21.00
N TYR A 231 16.41 -1.90 21.44
CA TYR A 231 17.73 -2.42 21.05
C TYR A 231 18.77 -2.14 22.12
N ARG A 232 19.83 -2.96 22.11
CA ARG A 232 21.03 -2.71 22.90
C ARG A 232 22.06 -1.95 22.04
N ASP A 233 22.77 -1.01 22.65
CA ASP A 233 23.87 -0.27 22.02
C ASP A 233 25.03 -0.18 23.00
N GLY A 234 26.03 -1.04 22.81
CA GLY A 234 27.10 -1.27 23.78
C GLY A 234 26.56 -1.78 25.13
N ALA A 235 26.76 -0.99 26.18
CA ALA A 235 26.31 -1.30 27.54
C ALA A 235 24.92 -0.72 27.89
N VAL A 236 24.29 0.03 26.96
CA VAL A 236 23.05 0.76 27.21
C VAL A 236 21.90 0.17 26.41
N TYR A 237 20.71 0.14 26.99
CA TYR A 237 19.47 -0.25 26.30
C TYR A 237 18.72 1.01 25.88
N LYS A 238 18.24 1.02 24.64
CA LYS A 238 17.59 2.18 24.03
C LYS A 238 16.26 1.79 23.41
N ARG A 239 15.31 2.72 23.45
CA ARG A 239 14.07 2.66 22.68
C ARG A 239 14.06 3.79 21.64
N ALA A 240 13.65 3.48 20.43
CA ALA A 240 13.48 4.42 19.33
C ALA A 240 12.01 4.40 18.87
N VAL A 241 11.36 5.56 18.87
CA VAL A 241 10.00 5.71 18.31
C VAL A 241 10.12 5.89 16.80
N ILE A 242 9.77 4.85 16.05
CA ILE A 242 10.01 4.75 14.60
C ILE A 242 8.79 5.03 13.73
N ARG A 243 7.59 5.07 14.33
CA ARG A 243 6.32 5.48 13.69
C ARG A 243 5.74 6.72 14.34
#